data_AF-A0A1I6UG78-F1
#
_entry.id   AF-A0A1I6UG78-F1
#
_cell.length_a   1.000
_cell.length_b   1.000
_cell.length_c   1.000
_cell.angle_alpha   90.00
_cell.angle_beta   90.00
_cell.angle_gamma   90.00
#
_symmetry.space_group_name_H-M   'P 1'
#
loop_
_entity.id
_entity.type
_entity.pdbx_description
1 polymer ?
#
loop_
_entity_poly.entity_id
_entity_poly.type
_entity_poly.pdbx_seq_one_letter_code
_entity_poly.pdbx_strand_id
1 'polypeptide(L)'
;MFKQDKEPYAPQDVLCVFKEDGTAAIAPIVDIDGERVFAESLDGNMAVPIADLRAYTGPKGRIFLYPTTVENVTDCRRIADLERSTVLRQITHFAPEAAEQDFKPPVGKIAFILVGIILLIIAIMAVS
;
A
#
# COMPACT_ATOMS: atom_id res chain seq x y z
N MET A 1 47.14 -33.41 21.69
CA MET A 1 45.80 -33.85 21.23
C MET A 1 44.78 -33.03 21.98
N PHE A 2 44.33 -31.90 21.41
CA PHE A 2 43.36 -31.03 22.06
C PHE A 2 41.99 -31.71 22.01
N LYS A 3 41.49 -32.19 23.15
CA LYS A 3 40.08 -32.56 23.30
C LYS A 3 39.28 -31.27 23.23
N GLN A 4 38.60 -31.04 22.12
CA GLN A 4 37.47 -30.12 22.10
C GLN A 4 36.35 -30.82 22.86
N ASP A 5 36.18 -30.44 24.13
CA ASP A 5 34.92 -30.66 24.84
C ASP A 5 33.88 -29.76 24.14
N LYS A 6 33.28 -30.28 23.06
CA LYS A 6 32.13 -29.66 22.42
C LYS A 6 30.98 -29.84 23.40
N GLU A 7 30.64 -28.78 24.11
CA GLU A 7 29.35 -28.72 24.81
C GLU A 7 28.24 -29.15 23.84
N PRO A 8 27.24 -29.93 24.30
CA PRO A 8 26.13 -30.33 23.47
C PRO A 8 25.35 -29.08 23.05
N TYR A 9 25.64 -28.61 21.84
CA TYR A 9 24.94 -27.48 21.25
C TYR A 9 23.51 -27.92 20.94
N ALA A 10 22.53 -27.32 21.63
CA ALA A 10 21.14 -27.53 21.30
C ALA A 10 20.89 -27.06 19.87
N PRO A 11 20.25 -27.86 19.00
CA PRO A 11 19.88 -27.41 17.67
C PRO A 11 19.03 -26.14 17.79
N GLN A 12 19.46 -25.06 17.16
CA GLN A 12 18.77 -23.76 17.19
C GLN A 12 18.47 -23.34 15.77
N ASP A 13 17.19 -23.10 15.51
CA ASP A 13 16.74 -22.61 14.22
C ASP A 13 17.14 -21.14 14.07
N VAL A 14 17.58 -20.77 12.87
CA VAL A 14 18.07 -19.42 12.58
C VAL A 14 17.46 -18.87 11.31
N LEU A 15 17.16 -17.57 11.33
CA LEU A 15 16.80 -16.78 10.17
C LEU A 15 18.05 -16.07 9.65
N CYS A 16 18.34 -16.22 8.37
CA CYS A 16 19.43 -15.58 7.66
C CYS A 16 18.86 -14.66 6.58
N VAL A 17 19.03 -13.36 6.76
CA VAL A 17 18.56 -12.30 5.85
C VAL A 17 19.77 -11.73 5.13
N PHE A 18 19.86 -11.97 3.82
CA PHE A 18 20.91 -11.36 3.02
C PHE A 18 20.66 -9.86 2.86
N LYS A 19 21.73 -9.07 2.83
CA LYS A 19 21.71 -7.64 2.54
C LYS A 19 22.30 -7.40 1.15
N GLU A 20 22.01 -6.22 0.59
CA GLU A 20 22.48 -5.83 -0.74
C GLU A 20 24.02 -5.71 -0.82
N ASP A 21 24.70 -5.46 0.30
CA ASP A 21 26.15 -5.39 0.39
C ASP A 21 26.84 -6.77 0.42
N GLY A 22 26.06 -7.85 0.27
CA GLY A 22 26.54 -9.23 0.33
C GLY A 22 26.78 -9.76 1.75
N THR A 23 26.48 -8.96 2.79
CA THR A 23 26.48 -9.44 4.18
C THR A 23 25.14 -10.09 4.52
N ALA A 24 25.06 -10.75 5.67
CA ALA A 24 23.80 -11.34 6.15
C ALA A 24 23.57 -11.00 7.62
N ALA A 25 22.34 -10.63 7.96
CA ALA A 25 21.87 -10.60 9.34
C ALA A 25 21.41 -12.01 9.73
N ILE A 26 21.95 -12.56 10.81
CA ILE A 26 21.59 -13.88 11.33
C ILE A 26 20.96 -13.70 12.69
N ALA A 27 19.75 -14.18 12.87
CA ALA A 27 19.01 -14.10 14.13
C ALA A 27 18.43 -15.46 14.51
N PRO A 28 18.49 -15.85 15.80
CA PRO A 28 17.81 -17.03 16.29
C PRO A 28 16.29 -16.86 16.16
N ILE A 29 15.63 -17.95 15.77
CA ILE A 29 14.17 -18.00 15.68
C ILE A 29 13.61 -18.19 17.09
N VAL A 30 12.64 -17.36 17.43
CA VAL A 30 11.93 -17.39 18.71
C VAL A 30 10.63 -18.18 18.56
N ASP A 31 9.92 -17.96 17.45
CA ASP A 31 8.65 -18.63 17.18
C ASP A 31 8.42 -18.83 15.67
N ILE A 32 7.63 -19.86 15.34
CA ILE A 32 7.21 -20.15 13.98
C ILE A 32 5.70 -20.39 14.02
N ASP A 33 4.96 -19.43 13.48
CA ASP A 33 3.55 -19.58 13.19
C ASP A 33 3.37 -20.21 11.80
N GLY A 34 2.21 -20.80 11.51
CA GLY A 34 1.92 -21.48 10.24
C GLY A 34 2.10 -20.60 8.99
N GLU A 35 2.08 -19.27 9.16
CA GLU A 35 2.28 -18.31 8.08
C GLU A 35 3.63 -17.57 8.14
N ARG A 36 4.27 -17.46 9.31
CA ARG A 36 5.39 -16.54 9.56
C ARG A 36 6.44 -17.09 10.50
N VAL A 37 7.69 -16.70 10.27
CA VAL A 37 8.82 -16.96 11.16
C VAL A 37 9.17 -15.67 11.91
N PHE A 38 9.29 -15.78 13.23
CA PHE A 38 9.70 -14.69 14.11
C PHE A 38 11.12 -14.93 14.62
N ALA A 39 12.01 -13.97 14.41
CA ALA A 39 13.38 -14.00 14.88
C ALA A 39 13.73 -12.71 15.62
N GLU A 40 14.52 -12.82 16.68
CA GLU A 40 14.94 -11.68 17.49
C GLU A 40 16.47 -11.57 17.49
N SER A 41 16.96 -10.36 17.23
CA SER A 41 18.38 -9.99 17.35
C SER A 41 18.50 -8.72 18.17
N LEU A 42 19.70 -8.44 18.68
CA LEU A 42 20.03 -7.17 19.31
C LEU A 42 19.80 -5.97 18.38
N ASP A 43 19.85 -6.21 17.07
CA ASP A 43 19.65 -5.19 16.03
C ASP A 43 18.17 -4.97 15.67
N GLY A 44 17.26 -5.79 16.19
CA GLY A 44 15.82 -5.68 15.96
C GLY A 44 15.10 -7.01 15.76
N ASN A 45 13.77 -6.94 15.85
CA ASN A 45 12.88 -8.08 15.68
C ASN A 45 12.45 -8.19 14.21
N MET A 46 12.41 -9.42 13.69
CA MET A 46 12.08 -9.72 12.31
C MET A 46 10.92 -10.71 12.25
N ALA A 47 9.92 -10.40 11.41
CA ALA A 47 8.81 -11.29 11.11
C ALA A 47 8.75 -11.48 9.59
N VAL A 48 9.01 -12.70 9.12
CA VAL A 48 9.11 -12.99 7.68
C VAL A 48 8.09 -14.08 7.29
N PRO A 49 7.29 -13.89 6.24
CA PRO A 49 6.36 -14.92 5.76
C PRO A 49 7.10 -16.19 5.35
N ILE A 50 6.57 -17.36 5.72
CA ILE A 50 7.15 -18.67 5.34
C ILE A 50 7.21 -18.83 3.83
N ALA A 51 6.23 -18.29 3.11
CA ALA A 51 6.16 -18.34 1.65
C ALA A 51 7.39 -17.73 0.96
N ASP A 52 8.05 -16.76 1.61
CA ASP A 52 9.21 -16.06 1.06
C ASP A 52 10.55 -16.66 1.53
N LEU A 53 10.50 -17.68 2.39
CA LEU A 53 11.67 -18.30 3.00
C LEU A 53 12.05 -19.59 2.27
N ARG A 54 13.37 -19.78 2.08
CA ARG A 54 13.94 -21.08 1.72
C ARG A 54 14.51 -21.73 2.97
N ALA A 55 13.89 -22.81 3.42
CA ALA A 55 14.36 -23.57 4.58
C ALA A 55 15.35 -24.67 4.15
N TYR A 56 16.46 -24.79 4.88
CA TYR A 56 17.44 -25.86 4.76
C TYR A 56 17.68 -26.48 6.14
N THR A 57 17.69 -27.82 6.22
CA THR A 57 17.99 -28.50 7.49
C THR A 57 19.47 -28.84 7.57
N GLY A 58 20.17 -28.21 8.52
CA GLY A 58 21.58 -28.47 8.79
C GLY A 58 21.80 -29.33 10.05
N PRO A 59 23.06 -29.69 10.34
CA PRO A 59 23.41 -30.48 11.53
C PRO A 59 23.16 -29.76 12.86
N LYS A 60 22.86 -28.44 12.83
CA LYS A 60 22.63 -27.60 14.00
C LYS A 60 21.20 -27.06 14.11
N GLY A 61 20.27 -27.51 13.26
CA GLY A 61 18.91 -26.99 13.19
C GLY A 61 18.53 -26.53 11.79
N ARG A 62 17.34 -25.93 11.67
CA ARG A 62 16.82 -25.38 10.42
C ARG A 62 17.35 -23.97 10.18
N ILE A 63 17.79 -23.72 8.97
CA ILE A 63 18.25 -22.43 8.49
C ILE A 63 17.17 -21.91 7.54
N PHE A 64 16.54 -20.81 7.90
CA PHE A 64 15.57 -20.10 7.07
C PHE A 64 16.29 -18.98 6.34
N LEU A 65 16.33 -19.05 5.02
CA LEU A 65 17.01 -18.08 4.17
C LEU A 65 15.97 -17.15 3.57
N TYR A 66 16.09 -15.86 3.87
CA TYR A 66 15.35 -14.81 3.17
C TYR A 66 16.24 -14.25 2.07
N PRO A 67 15.93 -14.52 0.79
CA PRO A 67 16.64 -13.91 -0.32
C PRO A 67 16.21 -12.45 -0.43
N THR A 68 17.06 -11.53 0.02
CA THR A 68 17.07 -10.18 -0.55
C THR A 68 17.62 -10.31 -1.96
N THR A 69 16.79 -10.77 -2.89
CA THR A 69 17.05 -10.50 -4.31
C THR A 69 16.76 -9.02 -4.51
N VAL A 70 17.71 -8.33 -5.17
CA VAL A 70 17.57 -6.92 -5.56
C VAL A 70 16.23 -6.68 -6.29
N GLU A 71 15.72 -7.70 -6.98
CA GLU A 71 14.41 -7.76 -7.62
C GLU A 71 13.23 -7.48 -6.67
N ASN A 72 13.26 -8.00 -5.43
CA ASN A 72 12.13 -7.89 -4.50
C ASN A 72 12.00 -6.46 -3.91
N VAL A 73 13.13 -5.77 -3.71
CA VAL A 73 13.16 -4.36 -3.28
C VAL A 73 12.75 -3.44 -4.43
N THR A 74 13.21 -3.71 -5.66
CA THR A 74 12.79 -2.92 -6.83
C THR A 74 11.31 -3.12 -7.17
N ASP A 75 10.78 -4.33 -7.04
CA ASP A 75 9.38 -4.61 -7.33
C ASP A 75 8.46 -4.09 -6.23
N CYS A 76 8.80 -4.25 -4.94
CA CYS A 76 8.06 -3.59 -3.86
C CYS A 76 8.05 -2.06 -4.01
N ARG A 77 9.18 -1.45 -4.41
CA ARG A 77 9.25 0.00 -4.64
C ARG A 77 8.38 0.42 -5.83
N ARG A 78 8.42 -0.33 -6.93
CA ARG A 78 7.59 -0.05 -8.12
C ARG A 78 6.10 -0.21 -7.83
N ILE A 79 5.70 -1.21 -7.04
CA ILE A 79 4.32 -1.41 -6.60
C ILE A 79 3.90 -0.28 -5.64
N ALA A 80 4.71 0.07 -4.65
CA ALA A 80 4.43 1.18 -3.74
C ALA A 80 4.31 2.53 -4.47
N ASP A 81 5.15 2.77 -5.49
CA ASP A 81 5.08 3.96 -6.34
C ASP A 81 3.80 3.97 -7.19
N LEU A 82 3.34 2.81 -7.68
CA LEU A 82 2.07 2.66 -8.38
C LEU A 82 0.86 2.87 -7.46
N GLU A 83 0.88 2.33 -6.24
CA GLU A 83 -0.17 2.56 -5.25
C GLU A 83 -0.24 4.04 -4.86
N ARG A 84 0.92 4.69 -4.64
CA ARG A 84 0.98 6.12 -4.36
C ARG A 84 0.43 6.96 -5.51
N SER A 85 0.76 6.62 -6.76
CA SER A 85 0.23 7.30 -7.95
C SER A 85 -1.29 7.07 -8.09
N THR A 86 -1.77 5.88 -7.77
CA THR A 86 -3.20 5.53 -7.80
C THR A 86 -3.99 6.28 -6.74
N VAL A 87 -3.49 6.33 -5.50
CA VAL A 87 -4.12 7.09 -4.41
C VAL A 87 -4.16 8.58 -4.73
N LEU A 88 -3.07 9.16 -5.24
CA LEU A 88 -3.05 10.56 -5.67
C LEU A 88 -4.06 10.82 -6.79
N ARG A 89 -4.15 9.91 -7.79
CA ARG A 89 -5.14 10.01 -8.87
C ARG A 89 -6.58 9.93 -8.33
N GLN A 90 -6.84 9.03 -7.38
CA GLN A 90 -8.14 8.91 -6.72
C GLN A 90 -8.48 10.17 -5.93
N ILE A 91 -7.53 10.80 -5.23
CA ILE A 91 -7.73 12.09 -4.54
C ILE A 91 -8.06 13.19 -5.55
N THR A 92 -7.38 13.25 -6.69
CA THR A 92 -7.67 14.26 -7.73
C THR A 92 -9.02 14.07 -8.40
N HIS A 93 -9.51 12.82 -8.51
CA HIS A 93 -10.87 12.53 -8.96
C HIS A 93 -11.92 12.64 -7.84
N PHE A 94 -11.48 12.76 -6.57
CA PHE A 94 -12.29 13.10 -5.41
C PHE A 94 -12.23 14.60 -5.06
N ALA A 95 -11.71 15.44 -5.97
CA ALA A 95 -12.24 16.79 -6.01
C ALA A 95 -13.75 16.59 -6.20
N PRO A 96 -14.61 17.05 -5.25
CA PRO A 96 -16.03 17.05 -5.52
C PRO A 96 -16.15 17.74 -6.86
N GLU A 97 -16.83 17.12 -7.82
CA GLU A 97 -17.27 17.82 -9.02
C GLU A 97 -17.80 19.14 -8.47
N ALA A 98 -16.99 20.21 -8.62
CA ALA A 98 -17.36 21.52 -8.14
C ALA A 98 -18.65 21.69 -8.86
N ALA A 99 -19.75 21.71 -8.09
CA ALA A 99 -21.07 21.61 -8.66
C ALA A 99 -21.13 22.74 -9.67
N GLU A 100 -20.90 22.40 -10.94
CA GLU A 100 -21.40 23.13 -12.07
C GLU A 100 -22.89 22.81 -11.96
N GLN A 101 -23.52 23.47 -10.98
CA GLN A 101 -24.85 23.97 -11.14
C GLN A 101 -24.74 24.73 -12.45
N ASP A 102 -25.05 24.02 -13.52
CA ASP A 102 -25.40 24.51 -14.83
C ASP A 102 -26.69 25.32 -14.58
N PHE A 103 -26.54 26.44 -13.86
CA PHE A 103 -27.56 27.46 -13.70
C PHE A 103 -27.57 28.16 -15.04
N LYS A 104 -28.06 27.45 -16.06
CA LYS A 104 -28.64 28.05 -17.23
C LYS A 104 -29.88 28.76 -16.70
N PRO A 105 -29.87 30.10 -16.54
CA PRO A 105 -31.13 30.78 -16.29
C PRO A 105 -32.08 30.34 -17.40
N PRO A 106 -33.33 29.93 -17.10
CA PRO A 106 -34.26 29.48 -18.12
C PRO A 106 -34.70 30.70 -18.95
N VAL A 107 -33.82 31.17 -19.84
CA VAL A 107 -33.97 32.40 -20.64
C VAL A 107 -35.30 32.37 -21.39
N GLY A 108 -35.71 31.18 -21.87
CA GLY A 108 -37.01 30.99 -22.52
C GLY A 108 -38.20 31.27 -21.60
N LYS A 109 -38.15 30.87 -20.33
CA LYS A 109 -39.25 31.13 -19.36
C LYS A 109 -39.30 32.62 -18.97
N ILE A 110 -38.14 33.23 -18.78
CA ILE A 110 -38.04 34.66 -18.44
C ILE A 110 -38.54 35.52 -19.62
N ALA A 111 -38.18 35.17 -20.85
CA ALA A 111 -38.66 35.84 -22.06
C ALA A 111 -40.18 35.70 -22.23
N PHE A 112 -40.75 34.51 -22.00
CA PHE A 112 -42.20 34.29 -22.07
C PHE A 112 -42.98 35.12 -21.05
N ILE A 113 -42.46 35.23 -19.81
CA ILE A 113 -43.08 36.04 -18.77
C ILE A 113 -43.06 37.52 -19.15
N LEU A 114 -41.92 38.03 -19.65
CA LEU A 114 -41.80 39.42 -20.09
C LEU A 114 -42.75 39.76 -21.25
N VAL A 115 -42.84 38.90 -22.26
CA VAL A 115 -43.77 39.07 -23.38
C VAL A 115 -45.22 39.06 -22.90
N GLY A 116 -45.57 38.15 -21.97
CA GLY A 116 -46.89 38.10 -21.36
C GLY A 116 -47.26 39.39 -20.62
N ILE A 117 -46.33 39.95 -19.84
CA ILE A 117 -46.54 41.22 -19.13
C ILE A 117 -46.72 42.38 -20.11
N ILE A 118 -45.91 42.45 -21.16
CA ILE A 118 -46.03 43.51 -22.18
C ILE A 118 -47.38 43.44 -22.87
N LEU A 119 -47.83 42.25 -23.27
CA LEU A 119 -49.14 42.07 -23.89
C LEU A 119 -50.29 42.42 -22.94
N LEU A 120 -50.17 42.09 -21.66
CA LEU A 120 -51.16 42.47 -20.64
C LEU A 120 -51.26 44.00 -20.50
N ILE A 121 -50.13 44.71 -20.45
CA ILE A 121 -50.11 46.18 -20.36
C ILE A 121 -50.75 46.80 -21.60
N ILE A 122 -50.42 46.30 -22.80
CA ILE A 122 -51.02 46.77 -24.05
C ILE A 122 -52.53 46.53 -24.05
N ALA A 123 -52.98 45.35 -23.62
CA ALA A 123 -54.40 45.04 -23.54
C ALA A 123 -55.16 45.95 -22.56
N ILE A 124 -54.57 46.26 -21.40
CA ILE A 124 -55.16 47.19 -20.43
C ILE A 124 -55.22 48.61 -21.01
N MET A 125 -54.16 49.09 -21.67
CA MET A 125 -54.16 50.40 -22.34
C MET A 125 -55.08 50.48 -23.55
N ALA A 126 -55.40 49.35 -24.20
CA ALA A 126 -56.34 49.30 -25.32
C ALA A 126 -57.81 49.23 -24.85
N VAL A 127 -58.05 48.85 -23.59
CA VAL A 127 -59.39 48.73 -23.00
C VAL A 127 -59.78 49.95 -22.14
N SER A 128 -58.80 50.69 -21.60
CA SER A 128 -58.99 52.04 -21.02
C SER A 128 -59.00 53.12 -22.09
#